data_AF-A0A517MKW9-F1
#
_entry.id   AF-A0A517MKW9-F1
#
_cell.length_a   1.000
_cell.length_b   1.000
_cell.length_c   1.000
_cell.angle_alpha   90.00
_cell.angle_beta   90.00
_cell.angle_gamma   90.00
#
_symmetry.space_group_name_H-M   'P 1'
#
loop_
_entity.id
_entity.type
_entity.pdbx_description
1 polymer ?
#
loop_
_entity_poly.entity_id
_entity_poly.type
_entity_poly.pdbx_seq_one_letter_code
_entity_poly.pdbx_strand_id
1 'polypeptide(L)'
;MFDDDPSEDFDDEEGPTSTNIDVEGAYVCDNCGEEIVVPLDIAAGTSQQYVEDCPVCCSPSLIHVEFDAEDRAHVWAEAEQDRY
;
A
#
# COMPACT_ATOMS: atom_id res chain seq x y z
N MET A 1 27.78 -40.54 34.30
CA MET A 1 28.84 -39.56 33.99
C MET A 1 28.97 -39.52 32.47
N PHE A 2 28.36 -38.59 31.74
CA PHE A 2 27.80 -37.29 32.07
C PHE A 2 26.37 -37.19 31.52
N ASP A 3 25.44 -36.78 32.37
CA ASP A 3 24.28 -35.96 32.03
C ASP A 3 24.73 -34.78 31.15
N ASP A 4 23.97 -34.42 30.11
CA ASP A 4 23.38 -33.08 29.98
C ASP A 4 22.53 -33.00 28.70
N ASP A 5 21.22 -32.85 28.89
CA ASP A 5 20.34 -32.18 27.94
C ASP A 5 20.32 -30.69 28.34
N PRO A 6 20.97 -29.80 27.58
CA PRO A 6 20.70 -28.38 27.64
C PRO A 6 19.81 -27.95 26.46
N SER A 7 18.51 -27.98 26.70
CA SER A 7 17.65 -26.78 26.64
C SER A 7 18.28 -25.46 26.15
N GLU A 8 17.55 -24.80 25.22
CA GLU A 8 17.44 -23.33 24.99
C GLU A 8 18.63 -22.62 24.30
N ASP A 9 18.48 -22.13 23.06
CA ASP A 9 18.14 -20.72 22.71
C ASP A 9 17.63 -20.73 21.24
N PHE A 10 16.37 -20.51 20.86
CA PHE A 10 15.58 -19.28 20.89
C PHE A 10 16.32 -18.00 20.48
N ASP A 11 17.14 -18.04 19.43
CA ASP A 11 17.44 -16.82 18.66
C ASP A 11 16.20 -16.43 17.83
N ASP A 12 15.26 -15.83 18.55
CA ASP A 12 14.27 -14.87 18.06
C ASP A 12 15.04 -13.71 17.41
N GLU A 13 15.49 -13.91 16.17
CA GLU A 13 16.02 -12.81 15.37
C GLU A 13 14.84 -11.93 14.99
N GLU A 14 14.48 -11.02 15.90
CA GLU A 14 13.52 -9.95 15.68
C GLU A 14 13.97 -9.18 14.43
N GLY A 15 13.33 -9.50 13.31
CA GLY A 15 13.58 -8.90 12.02
C GLY A 15 13.59 -7.39 12.16
N PRO A 16 14.51 -6.68 11.47
CA PRO A 16 14.68 -5.25 11.63
C PRO A 16 13.34 -4.56 11.41
N THR A 17 12.87 -3.90 12.47
CA THR A 17 11.63 -3.12 12.53
C THR A 17 11.48 -2.32 11.24
N SER A 18 10.49 -2.77 10.47
CA SER A 18 9.91 -2.12 9.30
C SER A 18 10.02 -0.61 9.41
N THR A 19 10.83 0.00 8.56
CA THR A 19 10.77 1.43 8.31
C THR A 19 9.40 1.69 7.69
N ASN A 20 8.41 2.01 8.54
CA ASN A 20 7.05 2.31 8.13
C ASN A 20 7.05 3.66 7.41
N ILE A 21 7.48 3.64 6.15
CA ILE A 21 7.01 4.59 5.17
C ILE A 21 5.55 4.20 4.94
N ASP A 22 4.64 5.16 5.06
CA ASP A 22 3.21 4.98 4.81
C ASP A 22 3.05 4.67 3.30
N VAL A 23 3.24 3.40 2.95
CA VAL A 23 3.15 2.84 1.59
C VAL A 23 1.72 2.41 1.30
N GLU A 24 0.76 3.09 1.92
CA GLU A 24 -0.67 2.89 1.73
C GLU A 24 -1.32 4.26 1.56
N GLY A 25 -2.28 4.36 0.65
CA GLY A 25 -3.03 5.57 0.40
C GLY A 25 -4.50 5.22 0.26
N ALA A 26 -5.37 6.20 0.51
CA ALA A 26 -6.82 6.00 0.38
C ALA A 26 -7.39 6.97 -0.64
N TYR A 27 -8.32 6.50 -1.45
CA TYR A 27 -9.12 7.33 -2.35
C TYR A 27 -10.61 6.98 -2.21
N VAL A 28 -11.48 7.92 -2.58
CA VAL A 28 -12.93 7.66 -2.63
C VAL A 28 -13.31 7.34 -4.06
N CYS A 29 -13.93 6.18 -4.28
CA CYS A 29 -14.41 5.79 -5.60
C CYS A 29 -15.55 6.70 -6.06
N ASP A 30 -15.41 7.35 -7.22
CA ASP A 30 -16.43 8.27 -7.76
C ASP A 30 -17.74 7.53 -8.16
N ASN A 31 -17.67 6.22 -8.42
CA ASN A 31 -18.81 5.43 -8.86
C ASN A 31 -19.68 4.90 -7.71
N CYS A 32 -19.06 4.39 -6.63
CA CYS A 32 -19.80 3.83 -5.48
C CYS A 32 -19.71 4.67 -4.20
N GLY A 33 -18.76 5.60 -4.11
CA GLY A 33 -18.55 6.44 -2.94
C GLY A 33 -17.81 5.76 -1.78
N GLU A 34 -17.25 4.56 -1.98
CA GLU A 34 -16.50 3.86 -0.94
C GLU A 34 -15.05 4.36 -0.86
N GLU A 35 -14.52 4.44 0.37
CA GLU A 35 -13.10 4.64 0.64
C GLU A 35 -12.32 3.35 0.36
N ILE A 36 -11.44 3.40 -0.64
CA ILE A 36 -10.59 2.28 -1.07
C ILE A 36 -9.16 2.58 -0.66
N VAL A 37 -8.55 1.65 0.08
CA VAL A 37 -7.13 1.72 0.46
C VAL A 37 -6.30 0.92 -0.54
N VAL A 38 -5.25 1.54 -1.05
CA VAL A 38 -4.33 0.97 -2.04
C VAL A 38 -2.88 1.02 -1.58
N PRO A 39 -2.08 0.00 -1.89
CA PRO A 39 -0.65 0.04 -1.65
C PRO A 39 0.04 1.02 -2.61
N LEU A 40 0.94 1.83 -2.10
CA LEU A 40 1.73 2.81 -2.83
C LEU A 40 3.19 2.37 -2.89
N ASP A 41 3.76 2.31 -4.08
CA ASP A 41 5.17 1.94 -4.25
C ASP A 41 6.03 3.17 -4.52
N ILE A 42 6.74 3.66 -3.50
CA ILE A 42 7.65 4.81 -3.67
C ILE A 42 8.80 4.54 -4.67
N ALA A 43 9.14 3.27 -4.92
CA ALA A 43 10.24 2.91 -5.81
C ALA A 43 9.88 3.16 -7.29
N ALA A 44 8.61 3.18 -7.64
CA ALA A 44 8.10 3.51 -8.98
C ALA A 44 8.15 5.00 -9.33
N GLY A 45 8.46 5.89 -8.37
CA GLY A 45 8.73 7.31 -8.58
C GLY A 45 7.79 8.25 -7.84
N THR A 46 8.10 9.56 -7.89
CA THR A 46 7.38 10.61 -7.15
C THR A 46 6.00 10.93 -7.71
N SER A 47 5.72 10.61 -8.96
CA SER A 47 4.41 10.77 -9.58
C SER A 47 4.05 9.53 -10.38
N GLN A 48 2.91 8.94 -10.05
CA GLN A 48 2.44 7.69 -10.64
C GLN A 48 0.96 7.80 -10.99
N GLN A 49 0.59 7.16 -12.08
CA GLN A 49 -0.77 7.10 -12.58
C GLN A 49 -1.01 5.70 -13.09
N TYR A 50 -2.04 5.05 -12.54
CA TYR A 50 -2.41 3.70 -12.93
C TYR A 50 -3.92 3.51 -12.78
N VAL A 51 -4.47 2.55 -13.50
CA VAL A 51 -5.89 2.23 -13.43
C VAL A 51 -6.05 1.02 -12.53
N GLU A 52 -6.93 1.14 -11.55
CA GLU A 52 -7.31 0.05 -10.66
C GLU A 52 -8.83 -0.10 -10.63
N ASP A 53 -9.29 -1.33 -10.54
CA ASP A 53 -10.71 -1.63 -10.50
C ASP A 53 -11.22 -1.58 -9.06
N CYS A 54 -12.28 -0.82 -8.80
CA CYS A 54 -12.83 -0.69 -7.45
C CYS A 54 -13.30 -2.06 -6.93
N PRO A 55 -12.80 -2.57 -5.77
CA PRO A 55 -13.18 -3.88 -5.26
C PRO A 55 -14.66 -3.99 -4.84
N VAL A 56 -15.36 -2.85 -4.74
CA VAL A 56 -16.79 -2.79 -4.37
C VAL A 56 -17.69 -2.80 -5.61
N CYS A 57 -17.43 -1.93 -6.59
CA CYS A 57 -18.31 -1.75 -7.75
C CYS A 57 -17.74 -2.24 -9.08
N CYS A 58 -16.54 -2.84 -9.07
CA CYS A 58 -15.89 -3.40 -10.24
C CYS A 58 -15.80 -2.39 -11.41
N SER A 59 -15.52 -1.12 -11.07
CA SER A 59 -15.43 -0.03 -12.04
C SER A 59 -14.01 0.51 -12.08
N PRO A 60 -13.45 0.73 -13.28
CA PRO A 60 -12.10 1.22 -13.40
C PRO A 60 -12.01 2.66 -12.88
N SER A 61 -11.05 2.88 -12.00
CA SER A 61 -10.72 4.17 -11.41
C SER A 61 -9.27 4.48 -11.76
N LEU A 62 -9.03 5.65 -12.34
CA LEU A 62 -7.69 6.16 -12.60
C LEU A 62 -7.14 6.74 -11.30
N ILE A 63 -6.16 6.06 -10.73
CA ILE A 63 -5.53 6.43 -9.46
C ILE A 63 -4.31 7.28 -9.76
N HIS A 64 -4.24 8.42 -9.08
CA HIS A 64 -3.12 9.34 -9.12
C HIS A 64 -2.42 9.34 -7.78
N VAL A 65 -1.10 9.19 -7.80
CA VAL A 65 -0.25 9.17 -6.62
C VAL A 65 0.86 10.19 -6.81
N GLU A 66 0.97 11.12 -5.88
CA GLU A 66 2.04 12.12 -5.85
C GLU A 66 2.72 12.14 -4.48
N PHE A 67 4.05 12.08 -4.46
CA PHE A 67 4.85 12.16 -3.24
C PHE A 67 5.47 13.56 -3.12
N ASP A 68 5.20 14.21 -1.99
CA ASP A 68 5.75 15.53 -1.67
C ASP A 68 7.18 15.42 -1.12
N ALA A 69 7.88 16.56 -0.98
CA ALA A 69 9.26 16.62 -0.47
C ALA A 69 9.42 16.12 0.99
N GLU A 70 8.32 15.99 1.73
CA GLU A 70 8.27 15.41 3.08
C GLU A 70 7.88 13.91 3.07
N ASP A 71 7.98 13.23 1.93
CA ASP A 71 7.58 11.82 1.72
C ASP A 71 6.11 11.54 2.07
N ARG A 72 5.25 12.56 1.98
CA ARG A 72 3.80 12.42 2.12
C ARG A 72 3.19 12.00 0.79
N ALA A 73 2.49 10.88 0.80
CA ALA A 73 1.68 10.45 -0.34
C ALA A 73 0.37 11.23 -0.42
N HIS A 74 0.08 11.77 -1.59
CA HIS A 74 -1.21 12.31 -1.96
C HIS A 74 -1.85 11.38 -3.00
N VAL A 75 -3.02 10.83 -2.67
CA VAL A 75 -3.73 9.89 -3.53
C VAL A 75 -5.12 10.40 -3.81
N TRP A 76 -5.50 10.40 -5.09
CA TRP A 76 -6.86 10.68 -5.52
C TRP A 76 -7.22 9.81 -6.71
N ALA A 77 -8.53 9.61 -6.92
CA ALA A 77 -9.02 8.82 -8.03
C ALA A 77 -9.95 9.65 -8.91
N GLU A 78 -9.88 9.39 -10.21
CA GLU A 78 -10.79 9.93 -11.22
C GLU A 78 -11.50 8.75 -11.90
N ALA A 79 -12.76 8.93 -12.30
CA ALA A 79 -13.45 7.89 -13.06
C ALA A 79 -12.82 7.78 -14.47
N GLU A 80 -12.23 6.61 -14.79
CA GLU A 80 -11.81 6.28 -16.15
C GLU A 80 -13.07 6.00 -16.99
N GLN A 81 -13.75 7.06 -17.40
CA GLN A 81 -14.98 6.93 -18.17
C GLN A 81 -14.66 6.54 -19.63
N ASP A 82 -14.46 5.25 -19.93
CA ASP A 82 -14.69 4.77 -21.31
C ASP A 82 -16.20 4.61 -21.51
N ARG A 83 -16.85 5.75 -21.74
CA ARG A 83 -18.26 5.81 -22.11
C ARG A 83 -18.36 5.58 -23.62
N TYR A 84 -18.44 4.32 -24.03
CA TYR A 84 -18.89 3.95 -25.38
C TYR A 84 -20.18 3.11 -25.35
#